data_AF-A0A945JUS1-F1
#
_entry.id   AF-A0A945JUS1-F1
#
_cell.length_a   1.000
_cell.length_b   1.000
_cell.length_c   1.000
_cell.angle_alpha   90.00
_cell.angle_beta   90.00
_cell.angle_gamma   90.00
#
_symmetry.space_group_name_H-M   'P 1'
#
loop_
_entity.id
_entity.type
_entity.pdbx_description
1 polymer ?
#
loop_
_entity_poly.entity_id
_entity_poly.type
_entity_poly.pdbx_seq_one_letter_code
_entity_poly.pdbx_strand_id
1 'polypeptide(L)' 'MTHDTIIVGAGAAGCILAARLSEAREHRVLLLEAGPDFPMAQKMPSEIRQA' A
#
# COMPACT_ATOMS: atom_id res chain seq x y z
N MET A 1 -8.96 15.52 6.71
CA MET A 1 -8.01 15.55 5.57
C MET A 1 -8.72 15.04 4.34
N THR A 2 -8.63 15.74 3.22
CA THR A 2 -9.22 15.32 1.93
C THR A 2 -8.17 14.64 1.06
N HIS A 3 -8.58 13.62 0.30
CA HIS A 3 -7.78 12.91 -0.68
C HIS A 3 -8.56 12.91 -2.00
N ASP A 4 -7.86 12.98 -3.12
CA ASP A 4 -8.47 12.96 -4.45
C ASP A 4 -8.83 11.53 -4.86
N THR A 5 -7.96 10.58 -4.49
CA THR A 5 -8.15 9.16 -4.75
C THR A 5 -7.95 8.34 -3.49
N ILE A 6 -8.86 7.39 -3.24
CA ILE A 6 -8.73 6.38 -2.19
C ILE A 6 -8.62 5.01 -2.86
N ILE A 7 -7.54 4.28 -2.58
CA ILE A 7 -7.30 2.93 -3.07
C ILE A 7 -7.44 1.97 -1.89
N VAL A 8 -8.28 0.95 -2.04
CA VAL A 8 -8.48 -0.11 -1.04
C VAL A 8 -7.82 -1.39 -1.53
N GLY A 9 -6.79 -1.83 -0.81
CA GLY A 9 -5.94 -2.98 -1.11
C GLY A 9 -4.55 -2.55 -1.62
N ALA A 10 -3.50 -2.78 -0.82
CA ALA A 10 -2.08 -2.59 -1.17
C ALA A 10 -1.45 -3.87 -1.76
N GLY A 11 -2.21 -4.57 -2.61
CA GLY A 11 -1.67 -5.66 -3.43
C GLY A 11 -0.89 -5.15 -4.64
N ALA A 12 -0.53 -6.05 -5.56
CA ALA A 12 0.28 -5.72 -6.75
C ALA A 12 -0.29 -4.55 -7.57
N ALA A 13 -1.59 -4.56 -7.87
CA ALA A 13 -2.22 -3.49 -8.64
C ALA A 13 -2.35 -2.18 -7.84
N GLY A 14 -2.78 -2.28 -6.57
CA GLY A 14 -3.00 -1.11 -5.72
C GLY A 14 -1.73 -0.32 -5.46
N CYS A 15 -0.62 -0.99 -5.18
CA CYS A 15 0.68 -0.36 -4.99
C CYS A 15 1.18 0.35 -6.26
N ILE A 16 1.00 -0.27 -7.44
CA ILE A 16 1.39 0.36 -8.72
C ILE A 16 0.53 1.60 -8.99
N LEU A 17 -0.78 1.51 -8.82
CA LEU A 17 -1.69 2.66 -8.99
C LEU A 17 -1.34 3.79 -8.02
N ALA A 18 -1.15 3.48 -6.74
CA ALA A 18 -0.79 4.45 -5.72
C ALA A 18 0.52 5.16 -6.08
N ALA A 19 1.55 4.39 -6.45
CA ALA A 19 2.84 4.93 -6.86
C ALA A 19 2.68 5.93 -8.02
N ARG A 20 2.04 5.52 -9.11
CA ARG A 20 1.85 6.38 -10.30
C ARG A 20 1.03 7.63 -10.01
N LEU A 21 -0.11 7.47 -9.33
CA LEU A 21 -0.99 8.60 -9.03
C LEU A 21 -0.34 9.60 -8.07
N SER A 22 0.55 9.14 -7.19
CA SER A 22 1.29 9.98 -6.23
C SER A 22 2.52 10.70 -6.81
N GLU A 23 2.94 10.40 -8.04
CA GLU A 23 4.05 11.10 -8.71
C GLU A 23 3.71 12.60 -8.92
N ALA A 24 2.43 12.90 -9.13
CA ALA A 24 1.89 14.26 -9.17
C ALA A 24 1.74 14.81 -7.75
N ARG A 25 2.50 15.86 -7.40
CA ARG A 25 2.56 16.42 -6.03
C ARG A 25 1.23 16.99 -5.55
N GLU A 26 0.41 17.45 -6.49
CA GLU A 26 -0.92 17.99 -6.25
C GLU A 26 -1.97 16.90 -5.99
N HIS A 27 -1.68 15.65 -6.35
CA HIS A 27 -2.64 14.55 -6.28
C HIS A 27 -2.45 13.74 -5.00
N ARG A 28 -3.40 13.87 -4.07
CA ARG A 28 -3.34 13.24 -2.74
C ARG A 28 -4.00 11.87 -2.79
N VAL A 29 -3.18 10.83 -2.65
CA VAL A 29 -3.63 9.43 -2.65
C VAL A 29 -3.65 8.87 -1.23
N LEU A 30 -4.76 8.24 -0.84
CA LEU A 30 -4.83 7.40 0.35
C LEU A 30 -4.85 5.93 -0.06
N LEU A 31 -3.86 5.16 0.37
CA LEU A 31 -3.81 3.71 0.20
C LEU A 31 -4.15 3.03 1.53
N LEU A 32 -5.17 2.17 1.53
CA LEU A 32 -5.61 1.41 2.69
C LEU A 32 -5.36 -0.08 2.45
N GLU A 33 -4.82 -0.77 3.43
CA GLU A 33 -4.63 -2.23 3.41
C GLU A 33 -5.19 -2.81 4.71
N ALA A 34 -5.82 -3.99 4.61
CA ALA A 34 -6.38 -4.67 5.78
C ALA A 34 -5.28 -5.33 6.61
N GLY A 35 -4.23 -5.82 5.94
CA GLY A 35 -3.05 -6.39 6.58
C GLY A 35 -2.15 -5.35 7.25
N PRO A 36 -1.29 -5.78 8.20
CA PRO A 36 -0.29 -4.92 8.79
C PRO A 36 0.87 -4.65 7.82
N ASP A 37 1.60 -3.57 8.05
CA ASP A 37 2.88 -3.33 7.39
C ASP A 37 3.96 -4.25 7.96
N PHE A 38 4.75 -4.86 7.08
CA PHE A 38 5.87 -5.73 7.42
C PHE A 38 7.19 -5.14 6.90
N PRO A 39 7.70 -4.07 7.53
CA PRO A 39 8.89 -3.35 7.04
C PRO A 39 10.17 -4.18 7.13
N MET A 40 10.13 -5.32 7.82
CA MET A 40 11.22 -6.27 7.92
C MET A 40 10.67 -7.69 7.79
N ALA A 41 11.35 -8.53 7.02
CA ALA A 41 10.98 -9.94 6.87
C ALA A 41 10.90 -10.66 8.22
N GLN A 42 11.68 -10.24 9.23
CA GLN A 42 11.64 -10.81 10.58
C GLN A 42 10.32 -10.56 11.32
N LYS A 43 9.51 -9.59 10.91
CA LYS A 43 8.21 -9.26 11.51
C LYS A 43 7.04 -9.94 10.80
N MET A 44 7.27 -10.59 9.65
CA MET A 44 6.24 -11.35 8.96
C MET A 44 5.91 -12.64 9.71
N PRO A 45 4.64 -13.08 9.74
CA PRO A 45 4.25 -14.39 10.26
C PRO A 45 5.06 -15.52 9.61
N SER A 46 5.36 -16.57 10.37
CA SER A 46 6.17 -17.71 9.92
C SER A 46 5.62 -18.37 8.66
N GLU A 47 4.30 -18.38 8.53
CA GLU A 47 3.54 -19.03 7.46
C GLU A 47 3.74 -18.33 6.12
N ILE A 48 3.97 -17.00 6.13
CA ILE A 48 4.16 -16.19 4.92
C ILE A 48 5.64 -16.09 4.56
N ARG A 49 6.54 -16.09 5.56
CA ARG A 49 7.98 -15.90 5.35
C ARG A 49 8.65 -17.01 4.53
N GLN A 50 8.05 -18.20 4.51
CA GLN A 50 8.61 -19.39 3.88
C GLN A 50 7.88 -19.81 2.60
N ALA A 51 6.88 -19.03 2.17
CA ALA A 51 6.20 -19.19 0.89
C ALA A 51 7.04 -18.58 -0.24
#